data_AF-A0A7V1Y4Z0-F1
#
_entry.id   AF-A0A7V1Y4Z0-F1
#
_cell.length_a   1.000
_cell.length_b   1.000
_cell.length_c   1.000
_cell.angle_alpha   90.00
_cell.angle_beta   90.00
_cell.angle_gamma   90.00
#
_symmetry.space_group_name_H-M   'P 1'
#
loop_
_entity.id
_entity.type
_entity.pdbx_description
1 polymer ?
#
loop_
_entity_poly.entity_id
_entity_poly.type
_entity_poly.pdbx_seq_one_letter_code
_entity_poly.pdbx_strand_id
1 'polypeptide(L)'
;MTDGPAMSDRDPDVGCDELVRVGADWERAIEAIHTAPGAVLVLGSPDCGKTTWVGEAARCLSRAGVLPLAILDADIGQSVIGPPASVALALLREPAGEGFSLRALPTEGLIFVGAVSPVGHLLQLLVATARLAERAKRVGARTVLVDTTGLVTPGIGFQLKLRKIELLEPSHLVALQRGGELEALLSVVCGRPGLRLHRLAVTPKARVRTPAERAAYRESRFADYFKGAGRLSLPTERLRILRAPSGGGRLVGAPDVDVFTGAELRDSGIAPGLLLGLNTAADETVGLGLLEEIGADGRELRVRTPVTDASAVRLVQLGSARLQPSGEERRSSG
;
A
#
# COMPACT_ATOMS: atom_id res chain seq x y z
N MET A 1 -9.09 -31.56 64.98
CA MET A 1 -8.66 -30.17 64.76
C MET A 1 -7.91 -30.18 63.46
N THR A 2 -8.62 -29.78 62.42
CA THR A 2 -8.25 -29.97 61.02
C THR A 2 -7.39 -28.81 60.56
N ASP A 3 -6.20 -29.15 60.05
CA ASP A 3 -5.28 -28.28 59.33
C ASP A 3 -5.99 -27.62 58.14
N GLY A 4 -5.78 -26.30 58.00
CA GLY A 4 -6.33 -25.50 56.92
C GLY A 4 -5.55 -25.67 55.61
N PRO A 5 -6.20 -25.52 54.45
CA PRO A 5 -5.51 -25.38 53.19
C PRO A 5 -5.30 -23.90 52.83
N ALA A 6 -4.18 -23.71 52.14
CA ALA A 6 -3.61 -22.46 51.69
C ALA A 6 -4.40 -21.78 50.56
N MET A 7 -4.13 -20.48 50.41
CA MET A 7 -4.45 -19.63 49.26
C MET A 7 -4.23 -20.33 47.91
N SER A 8 -5.23 -20.27 47.05
CA SER A 8 -5.03 -20.23 45.59
C SER A 8 -6.16 -19.43 44.94
N ASP A 9 -5.80 -18.78 43.84
CA ASP A 9 -6.39 -17.61 43.23
C ASP A 9 -7.86 -17.69 42.82
N ARG A 10 -8.47 -16.51 42.81
CA ARG A 10 -9.80 -16.21 42.26
C ARG A 10 -9.77 -16.34 40.73
N ASP A 11 -10.95 -16.67 40.18
CA ASP A 11 -11.33 -16.74 38.77
C ASP A 11 -10.58 -15.83 37.77
N PRO A 12 -10.47 -16.29 36.51
CA PRO A 12 -10.60 -15.40 35.37
C PRO A 12 -11.75 -15.86 34.47
N ASP A 13 -12.97 -15.41 34.78
CA ASP A 13 -13.96 -15.07 33.75
C ASP A 13 -14.00 -13.54 33.61
N VAL A 14 -13.17 -12.99 32.72
CA VAL A 14 -13.26 -11.61 32.19
C VAL A 14 -12.44 -11.62 30.89
N GLY A 15 -13.01 -11.53 29.69
CA GLY A 15 -13.63 -10.32 29.18
C GLY A 15 -13.29 -10.20 27.68
N CYS A 16 -14.30 -10.40 26.84
CA CYS A 16 -14.33 -9.86 25.48
C CYS A 16 -14.19 -8.33 25.50
N ASP A 17 -13.81 -7.74 24.36
CA ASP A 17 -13.89 -6.31 24.06
C ASP A 17 -12.99 -5.34 24.86
N GLU A 18 -11.73 -5.19 24.43
CA GLU A 18 -11.11 -3.86 24.42
C GLU A 18 -11.24 -3.25 23.02
N LEU A 19 -12.47 -2.84 22.70
CA LEU A 19 -12.72 -1.75 21.77
C LEU A 19 -11.89 -0.55 22.22
N VAL A 20 -10.80 -0.26 21.51
CA VAL A 20 -10.11 1.03 21.57
C VAL A 20 -11.19 2.09 21.41
N ARG A 21 -11.54 2.78 22.51
CA ARG A 21 -12.50 3.89 22.46
C ARG A 21 -11.99 4.89 21.44
N VAL A 22 -12.65 4.90 20.29
CA VAL A 22 -12.49 5.85 19.21
C VAL A 22 -12.68 7.22 19.85
N GLY A 23 -11.65 8.07 19.85
CA GLY A 23 -11.76 9.39 20.47
C GLY A 23 -12.88 10.19 19.78
N ALA A 24 -13.57 11.07 20.51
CA ALA A 24 -14.68 11.86 19.96
C ALA A 24 -14.33 12.60 18.64
N ASP A 25 -13.07 12.97 18.45
CA ASP A 25 -12.61 13.61 17.21
C ASP A 25 -12.57 12.67 16.00
N TRP A 26 -12.29 11.37 16.21
CA TRP A 26 -12.36 10.37 15.15
C TRP A 26 -13.80 10.18 14.69
N GLU A 27 -14.75 10.06 15.62
CA GLU A 27 -16.18 9.91 15.33
C GLU A 27 -16.73 11.10 14.55
N ARG A 28 -16.41 12.34 14.98
CA ARG A 28 -16.82 13.56 14.27
C ARG A 28 -16.31 13.61 12.83
N ALA A 29 -15.06 13.18 12.60
CA ALA A 29 -14.51 13.13 11.25
C ALA A 29 -15.26 12.11 10.37
N ILE A 30 -15.56 10.94 10.92
CA ILE A 30 -16.32 9.88 10.24
C ILE A 30 -17.75 10.34 9.94
N GLU A 31 -18.43 10.98 10.88
CA GLU A 31 -19.77 11.53 10.71
C GLU A 31 -19.82 12.62 9.62
N ALA A 32 -18.82 13.50 9.59
CA ALA A 32 -18.68 14.50 8.54
C ALA A 32 -18.50 13.86 7.14
N ILE A 33 -17.79 12.74 7.05
CA ILE A 33 -17.60 11.98 5.80
C ILE A 33 -18.90 11.25 5.40
N HIS A 34 -19.62 10.71 6.38
CA HIS A 34 -20.92 10.08 6.15
C HIS A 34 -21.93 11.07 5.55
N THR A 35 -21.98 12.28 6.09
CA THR A 35 -22.90 13.35 5.66
C THR A 35 -22.50 13.99 4.34
N ALA A 36 -21.20 14.04 4.01
CA ALA A 36 -20.69 14.58 2.75
C ALA A 36 -19.72 13.59 2.10
N PRO A 37 -20.21 12.66 1.27
CA PRO A 37 -19.36 11.69 0.57
C PRO A 37 -18.31 12.36 -0.32
N GLY A 38 -17.16 11.72 -0.47
CA GLY A 38 -16.10 12.16 -1.38
C GLY A 38 -14.79 11.42 -1.16
N ALA A 39 -13.73 11.91 -1.81
CA ALA A 39 -12.39 11.43 -1.54
C ALA A 39 -11.92 11.92 -0.15
N VAL A 40 -11.39 10.99 0.64
CA VAL A 40 -10.86 11.23 1.98
C VAL A 40 -9.38 10.89 1.96
N LEU A 41 -8.52 11.91 2.04
CA LEU A 41 -7.08 11.71 2.06
C LEU A 41 -6.57 11.68 3.51
N VAL A 42 -5.89 10.60 3.91
CA VAL A 42 -5.36 10.44 5.26
C VAL A 42 -3.85 10.68 5.27
N LEU A 43 -3.43 11.70 6.02
CA LEU A 43 -2.04 12.16 6.12
C LEU A 43 -1.51 12.05 7.55
N GLY A 44 -0.19 11.94 7.67
CA GLY A 44 0.50 11.87 8.94
C GLY A 44 1.82 11.12 8.86
N SER A 45 2.67 11.34 9.85
CA SER A 45 3.96 10.66 10.02
C SER A 45 3.82 9.12 10.04
N PRO A 46 4.91 8.35 9.91
CA PRO A 46 4.87 6.91 10.17
C PRO A 46 4.34 6.65 11.59
N ASP A 47 3.62 5.54 11.77
CA ASP A 47 3.15 5.07 13.09
C ASP A 47 2.28 6.09 13.87
N CYS A 48 1.51 6.92 13.16
CA CYS A 48 0.54 7.86 13.76
C CYS A 48 -0.91 7.33 13.78
N GLY A 49 -1.15 6.11 13.30
CA GLY A 49 -2.47 5.47 13.32
C GLY A 49 -3.33 5.65 12.06
N LYS A 50 -2.77 6.12 10.93
CA LYS A 50 -3.51 6.32 9.66
C LYS A 50 -4.30 5.08 9.23
N THR A 51 -3.63 3.96 9.08
CA THR A 51 -4.25 2.71 8.64
C THR A 51 -5.27 2.18 9.65
N THR A 52 -5.03 2.38 10.94
CA THR A 52 -6.01 2.08 12.00
C THR A 52 -7.27 2.93 11.86
N TRP A 53 -7.10 4.24 11.65
CA TRP A 53 -8.22 5.16 11.40
C TRP A 53 -8.98 4.80 10.13
N VAL A 54 -8.29 4.45 9.04
CA VAL A 54 -8.92 4.01 7.80
C VAL A 54 -9.76 2.74 8.01
N GLY A 55 -9.25 1.77 8.77
CA GLY A 55 -10.00 0.55 9.10
C GLY A 55 -11.25 0.84 9.91
N GLU A 56 -11.14 1.72 10.89
CA GLU A 56 -12.26 2.13 11.73
C GLU A 56 -13.32 2.94 10.96
N ALA A 57 -12.88 3.91 10.14
CA ALA A 57 -13.75 4.67 9.25
C ALA A 57 -14.45 3.76 8.24
N ALA A 58 -13.73 2.79 7.64
CA ALA A 58 -14.31 1.82 6.72
C ALA A 58 -15.41 0.97 7.37
N ARG A 59 -15.15 0.50 8.60
CA ARG A 59 -16.11 -0.27 9.39
C ARG A 59 -17.37 0.55 9.71
N CYS A 60 -17.21 1.76 10.23
CA CYS A 60 -18.33 2.61 10.63
C CYS A 60 -19.15 3.10 9.43
N LEU A 61 -18.50 3.58 8.36
CA LEU A 61 -19.18 4.07 7.16
C LEU A 61 -19.95 2.95 6.45
N SER A 62 -19.35 1.77 6.28
CA SER A 62 -20.03 0.63 5.63
C SER A 62 -21.24 0.14 6.44
N ARG A 63 -21.14 0.09 7.78
CA ARG A 63 -22.28 -0.25 8.66
C ARG A 63 -23.38 0.81 8.67
N ALA A 64 -23.03 2.07 8.43
CA ALA A 64 -24.00 3.15 8.24
C ALA A 64 -24.63 3.16 6.83
N GLY A 65 -24.31 2.19 5.96
CA GLY A 65 -24.90 2.06 4.63
C GLY A 65 -24.17 2.84 3.52
N VAL A 66 -22.98 3.39 3.80
CA VAL A 66 -22.13 4.00 2.76
C VAL A 66 -21.49 2.89 1.94
N LEU A 67 -22.20 2.47 0.89
CA LEU A 67 -21.77 1.43 -0.03
C LEU A 67 -22.10 1.83 -1.49
N PRO A 68 -21.29 1.41 -2.47
CA PRO A 68 -19.98 0.79 -2.30
C PRO A 68 -18.97 1.80 -1.71
N LEU A 69 -18.13 1.33 -0.78
CA LEU A 69 -17.06 2.12 -0.16
C LEU A 69 -15.72 1.65 -0.70
N ALA A 70 -14.95 2.56 -1.28
CA ALA A 70 -13.62 2.24 -1.78
C ALA A 70 -12.55 2.57 -0.74
N ILE A 71 -11.55 1.69 -0.67
CA ILE A 71 -10.36 1.88 0.16
C ILE A 71 -9.15 1.73 -0.75
N LEU A 72 -8.36 2.79 -0.82
CA LEU A 72 -7.14 2.86 -1.60
C LEU A 72 -5.94 2.85 -0.65
N ASP A 73 -5.22 1.74 -0.64
CA ASP A 73 -3.97 1.59 0.08
C ASP A 73 -2.82 2.08 -0.78
N ALA A 74 -2.38 3.31 -0.52
CA ALA A 74 -1.25 3.93 -1.21
C ALA A 74 -0.02 4.08 -0.31
N ASP A 75 0.10 3.27 0.75
CA ASP A 75 1.36 3.08 1.50
C ASP A 75 2.17 1.92 0.92
N ILE A 76 2.91 2.20 -0.15
CA ILE A 76 3.73 1.21 -0.87
C ILE A 76 4.81 0.55 0.00
N GLY A 77 5.14 1.13 1.16
CA GLY A 77 6.12 0.58 2.08
C GLY A 77 5.50 -0.33 3.13
N GLN A 78 4.28 -0.06 3.60
CA GLN A 78 3.65 -0.81 4.69
C GLN A 78 2.21 -1.22 4.35
N SER A 79 1.95 -1.52 3.08
CA SER A 79 0.64 -1.93 2.56
C SER A 79 0.00 -3.06 3.37
N VAL A 80 -1.27 -2.85 3.69
CA VAL A 80 -2.15 -3.76 4.44
C VAL A 80 -3.11 -4.52 3.52
N ILE A 81 -3.57 -3.91 2.43
CA ILE A 81 -4.51 -4.55 1.49
C ILE A 81 -3.74 -5.36 0.45
N GLY A 82 -2.87 -4.68 -0.33
CA GLY A 82 -2.05 -5.32 -1.35
C GLY A 82 -0.67 -5.76 -0.85
N PRO A 83 0.16 -6.34 -1.72
CA PRO A 83 1.58 -6.53 -1.45
C PRO A 83 2.32 -5.18 -1.38
N PRO A 84 3.46 -5.10 -0.66
CA PRO A 84 4.32 -3.92 -0.73
C PRO A 84 4.79 -3.63 -2.17
N ALA A 85 5.26 -2.42 -2.40
CA ALA A 85 5.63 -1.86 -3.70
C ALA A 85 4.47 -1.66 -4.70
N SER A 86 3.23 -1.64 -4.22
CA SER A 86 2.04 -1.43 -5.04
C SER A 86 1.03 -0.49 -4.37
N VAL A 87 0.16 0.11 -5.16
CA VAL A 87 -1.08 0.74 -4.69
C VAL A 87 -2.21 -0.26 -4.94
N ALA A 88 -3.03 -0.49 -3.92
CA ALA A 88 -4.12 -1.47 -3.97
C ALA A 88 -5.48 -0.80 -3.72
N LEU A 89 -6.49 -1.23 -4.47
CA LEU A 89 -7.89 -0.84 -4.31
C LEU A 89 -8.66 -2.03 -3.74
N ALA A 90 -9.45 -1.80 -2.69
CA ALA A 90 -10.49 -2.69 -2.22
C ALA A 90 -11.85 -1.99 -2.30
N LEU A 91 -12.92 -2.77 -2.46
CA LEU A 91 -14.30 -2.29 -2.49
C LEU A 91 -15.12 -3.06 -1.45
N LEU A 92 -15.72 -2.34 -0.52
CA LEU A 92 -16.78 -2.88 0.32
C LEU A 92 -18.10 -2.69 -0.41
N ARG A 93 -18.75 -3.82 -0.70
CA ARG A 93 -20.09 -3.86 -1.30
C ARG A 93 -21.17 -4.26 -0.28
N GLU A 94 -20.72 -4.75 0.87
CA GLU A 94 -21.56 -5.18 1.98
C GLU A 94 -21.05 -4.53 3.27
N PRO A 95 -21.91 -4.34 4.28
CA PRO A 95 -21.51 -3.82 5.58
C PRO A 95 -20.43 -4.68 6.22
N ALA A 96 -19.45 -4.04 6.89
CA ALA A 96 -18.41 -4.74 7.62
C ALA A 96 -19.00 -5.61 8.75
N GLY A 97 -18.77 -6.93 8.68
CA GLY A 97 -19.16 -7.89 9.70
C GLY A 97 -18.37 -7.79 11.01
N GLU A 98 -18.61 -8.74 11.91
CA GLU A 98 -17.76 -8.95 13.09
C GLU A 98 -16.37 -9.45 12.65
N GLY A 99 -15.29 -8.94 13.26
CA GLY A 99 -13.92 -9.29 12.87
C GLY A 99 -13.39 -8.60 11.60
N PHE A 100 -14.05 -7.54 11.13
CA PHE A 100 -13.59 -6.75 9.98
C PHE A 100 -12.11 -6.35 10.09
N SER A 101 -11.35 -6.61 9.02
CA SER A 101 -9.94 -6.25 8.92
C SER A 101 -9.61 -5.85 7.48
N LEU A 102 -8.90 -4.73 7.33
CA LEU A 102 -8.39 -4.29 6.02
C LEU A 102 -7.53 -5.37 5.35
N ARG A 103 -6.79 -6.15 6.14
CA ARG A 103 -5.89 -7.20 5.64
C ARG A 103 -6.63 -8.36 4.98
N ALA A 104 -7.89 -8.58 5.36
CA ALA A 104 -8.71 -9.66 4.82
C ALA A 104 -9.48 -9.24 3.57
N LEU A 105 -9.39 -7.97 3.15
CA LEU A 105 -10.12 -7.48 1.99
C LEU A 105 -9.48 -7.99 0.69
N PRO A 106 -10.29 -8.43 -0.29
CA PRO A 106 -9.78 -8.77 -1.60
C PRO A 106 -9.22 -7.51 -2.29
N THR A 107 -8.16 -7.70 -3.06
CA THR A 107 -7.60 -6.66 -3.91
C THR A 107 -8.39 -6.61 -5.23
N GLU A 108 -9.24 -5.59 -5.36
CA GLU A 108 -10.10 -5.35 -6.54
C GLU A 108 -9.35 -4.65 -7.69
N GLY A 109 -8.24 -4.00 -7.38
CA GLY A 109 -7.36 -3.38 -8.36
C GLY A 109 -5.97 -3.18 -7.79
N LEU A 110 -4.97 -3.31 -8.65
CA LEU A 110 -3.57 -3.26 -8.25
C LEU A 110 -2.77 -2.51 -9.32
N ILE A 111 -1.89 -1.62 -8.89
CA ILE A 111 -0.87 -1.00 -9.75
C ILE A 111 0.48 -1.07 -9.04
N PHE A 112 1.42 -1.75 -9.69
CA PHE A 112 2.79 -1.89 -9.22
C PHE A 112 3.57 -0.58 -9.40
N VAL A 113 4.10 -0.06 -8.30
CA VAL A 113 4.91 1.17 -8.30
C VAL A 113 6.38 0.87 -8.56
N GLY A 114 6.85 -0.33 -8.17
CA GLY A 114 8.23 -0.75 -8.40
C GLY A 114 9.16 -0.59 -7.21
N ALA A 115 8.74 0.08 -6.14
CA ALA A 115 9.58 0.31 -4.97
C ALA A 115 8.79 0.35 -3.66
N VAL A 116 9.46 0.01 -2.55
CA VAL A 116 8.91 0.09 -1.19
C VAL A 116 9.10 1.47 -0.54
N SER A 117 9.71 2.42 -1.26
CA SER A 117 9.90 3.80 -0.83
C SER A 117 9.41 4.75 -1.93
N PRO A 118 8.70 5.85 -1.58
CA PRO A 118 8.26 6.83 -2.58
C PRO A 118 9.41 7.59 -3.23
N VAL A 119 10.55 7.71 -2.54
CA VAL A 119 11.70 8.44 -3.05
C VAL A 119 12.20 7.78 -4.32
N GLY A 120 12.33 8.57 -5.38
CA GLY A 120 12.68 8.11 -6.72
C GLY A 120 11.52 7.53 -7.55
N HIS A 121 10.33 7.36 -6.96
CA HIS A 121 9.14 6.76 -7.62
C HIS A 121 7.87 7.62 -7.43
N LEU A 122 8.03 8.94 -7.28
CA LEU A 122 6.93 9.86 -6.97
C LEU A 122 5.88 9.89 -8.09
N LEU A 123 6.31 9.94 -9.35
CA LEU A 123 5.42 10.01 -10.51
C LEU A 123 4.56 8.75 -10.61
N GLN A 124 5.19 7.58 -10.49
CA GLN A 124 4.53 6.27 -10.54
C GLN A 124 3.51 6.14 -9.40
N LEU A 125 3.89 6.54 -8.19
CA LEU A 125 2.98 6.52 -7.03
C LEU A 125 1.78 7.47 -7.23
N LEU A 126 2.00 8.68 -7.74
CA LEU A 126 0.93 9.65 -8.01
C LEU A 126 -0.04 9.12 -9.08
N VAL A 127 0.49 8.61 -10.20
CA VAL A 127 -0.30 8.04 -11.30
C VAL A 127 -1.08 6.81 -10.82
N ALA A 128 -0.43 5.88 -10.10
CA ALA A 128 -1.09 4.69 -9.56
C ALA A 128 -2.25 5.06 -8.62
N THR A 129 -2.03 6.03 -7.72
CA THR A 129 -3.05 6.52 -6.79
C THR A 129 -4.22 7.15 -7.55
N ALA A 130 -3.96 8.04 -8.51
CA ALA A 130 -5.00 8.73 -9.28
C ALA A 130 -5.82 7.76 -10.13
N ARG A 131 -5.17 6.82 -10.83
CA ARG A 131 -5.85 5.83 -11.69
C ARG A 131 -6.80 4.92 -10.91
N LEU A 132 -6.37 4.44 -9.74
CA LEU A 132 -7.20 3.58 -8.90
C LEU A 132 -8.30 4.37 -8.16
N ALA A 133 -8.04 5.61 -7.77
CA ALA A 133 -9.10 6.50 -7.25
C ALA A 133 -10.18 6.77 -8.30
N GLU A 134 -9.79 7.01 -9.55
CA GLU A 134 -10.73 7.19 -10.66
C GLU A 134 -11.48 5.89 -10.99
N ARG A 135 -10.80 4.73 -10.93
CA ARG A 135 -11.45 3.42 -11.05
C ARG A 135 -12.52 3.23 -9.97
N ALA A 136 -12.22 3.59 -8.72
CA ALA A 136 -13.18 3.53 -7.61
C ALA A 136 -14.43 4.39 -7.87
N LYS A 137 -14.26 5.61 -8.38
CA LYS A 137 -15.38 6.48 -8.77
C LYS A 137 -16.21 5.86 -9.90
N ARG A 138 -15.56 5.33 -10.95
CA ARG A 138 -16.24 4.70 -12.10
C ARG A 138 -17.08 3.48 -11.73
N VAL A 139 -16.69 2.73 -10.70
CA VAL A 139 -17.48 1.59 -10.18
C VAL A 139 -18.56 2.00 -9.17
N GLY A 140 -18.80 3.31 -9.01
CA GLY A 140 -19.90 3.86 -8.23
C GLY A 140 -19.58 4.18 -6.77
N ALA A 141 -18.32 4.10 -6.33
CA ALA A 141 -17.96 4.46 -4.97
C ALA A 141 -18.02 5.97 -4.78
N ARG A 142 -19.00 6.43 -3.99
CA ARG A 142 -19.16 7.85 -3.64
C ARG A 142 -18.15 8.33 -2.60
N THR A 143 -17.66 7.41 -1.78
CA THR A 143 -16.61 7.66 -0.78
C THR A 143 -15.39 6.80 -1.09
N VAL A 144 -14.22 7.43 -1.10
CA VAL A 144 -12.93 6.77 -1.33
C VAL A 144 -11.98 7.14 -0.19
N LEU A 145 -11.69 6.18 0.70
CA LEU A 145 -10.70 6.35 1.77
C LEU A 145 -9.31 6.08 1.20
N VAL A 146 -8.40 7.06 1.27
CA VAL A 146 -7.05 6.95 0.73
C VAL A 146 -6.04 6.94 1.87
N ASP A 147 -5.53 5.74 2.20
CA ASP A 147 -4.39 5.58 3.11
C ASP A 147 -3.10 5.95 2.38
N THR A 148 -2.22 6.69 3.03
CA THR A 148 -1.00 7.19 2.39
C THR A 148 0.26 6.89 3.18
N THR A 149 1.39 6.90 2.48
CA THR A 149 2.72 6.76 3.09
C THR A 149 2.99 7.74 4.23
N GLY A 150 3.85 7.36 5.18
CA GLY A 150 4.30 8.27 6.24
C GLY A 150 5.29 9.38 5.83
N LEU A 151 5.55 9.59 4.53
CA LEU A 151 6.56 10.56 4.07
C LEU A 151 6.06 12.01 4.22
N VAL A 152 6.39 12.64 5.35
CA VAL A 152 6.01 14.02 5.70
C VAL A 152 7.21 14.97 5.80
N THR A 153 8.41 14.52 5.39
CA THR A 153 9.61 15.34 5.43
C THR A 153 9.50 16.58 4.52
N PRO A 154 10.08 17.73 4.92
CA PRO A 154 10.16 18.90 4.05
C PRO A 154 10.77 18.58 2.68
N GLY A 155 10.37 19.33 1.65
CA GLY A 155 10.78 19.08 0.27
C GLY A 155 9.98 17.95 -0.37
N ILE A 156 10.56 16.74 -0.46
CA ILE A 156 9.95 15.63 -1.20
C ILE A 156 8.61 15.18 -0.59
N GLY A 157 8.52 15.05 0.73
CA GLY A 157 7.27 14.66 1.40
C GLY A 157 6.18 15.70 1.21
N PHE A 158 6.51 16.97 1.43
CA PHE A 158 5.62 18.10 1.17
C PHE A 158 5.07 18.07 -0.27
N GLN A 159 5.94 17.98 -1.28
CA GLN A 159 5.53 17.97 -2.69
C GLN A 159 4.65 16.75 -3.00
N LEU A 160 5.02 15.55 -2.52
CA LEU A 160 4.21 14.36 -2.74
C LEU A 160 2.79 14.52 -2.20
N LYS A 161 2.65 15.04 -0.97
CA LYS A 161 1.31 15.23 -0.37
C LYS A 161 0.51 16.32 -1.06
N LEU A 162 1.16 17.44 -1.41
CA LEU A 162 0.50 18.51 -2.15
C LEU A 162 -0.03 18.03 -3.50
N ARG A 163 0.78 17.29 -4.28
CA ARG A 163 0.34 16.72 -5.56
C ARG A 163 -0.75 15.66 -5.40
N LYS A 164 -0.76 14.88 -4.32
CA LYS A 164 -1.88 13.98 -4.01
C LYS A 164 -3.18 14.75 -3.76
N ILE A 165 -3.13 15.88 -3.05
CA ILE A 165 -4.31 16.73 -2.80
C ILE A 165 -4.81 17.33 -4.12
N GLU A 166 -3.91 17.82 -4.98
CA GLU A 166 -4.28 18.40 -6.28
C GLU A 166 -4.89 17.37 -7.22
N LEU A 167 -4.31 16.16 -7.31
CA LEU A 167 -4.80 15.12 -8.22
C LEU A 167 -6.11 14.45 -7.77
N LEU A 168 -6.29 14.30 -6.45
CA LEU A 168 -7.45 13.58 -5.91
C LEU A 168 -8.62 14.50 -5.59
N GLU A 169 -8.39 15.80 -5.48
CA GLU A 169 -9.37 16.83 -5.10
C GLU A 169 -10.25 16.36 -3.92
N PRO A 170 -9.62 15.99 -2.78
CA PRO A 170 -10.36 15.38 -1.69
C PRO A 170 -11.34 16.36 -1.06
N SER A 171 -12.55 15.88 -0.76
CA SER A 171 -13.55 16.61 0.02
C SER A 171 -13.18 16.63 1.51
N HIS A 172 -12.39 15.65 1.96
CA HIS A 172 -11.91 15.55 3.33
C HIS A 172 -10.42 15.28 3.40
N LEU A 173 -9.73 16.04 4.26
CA LEU A 173 -8.34 15.81 4.60
C LEU A 173 -8.24 15.46 6.08
N VAL A 174 -7.79 14.25 6.39
CA VAL A 174 -7.60 13.79 7.77
C VAL A 174 -6.12 13.86 8.10
N ALA A 175 -5.76 14.74 9.02
CA ALA A 175 -4.39 15.00 9.43
C ALA A 175 -4.13 14.44 10.83
N LEU A 176 -3.40 13.31 10.90
CA LEU A 176 -2.92 12.72 12.14
C LEU A 176 -1.49 13.21 12.42
N GLN A 177 -1.32 14.05 13.44
CA GLN A 177 -0.02 14.63 13.80
C GLN A 177 0.25 14.59 15.31
N ARG A 178 1.52 14.44 15.68
CA ARG A 178 1.96 14.52 17.09
C ARG A 178 2.33 15.93 17.50
N GLY A 179 2.88 16.69 16.55
CA GLY A 179 3.23 18.10 16.73
C GLY A 179 2.77 18.89 15.51
N GLY A 180 3.71 19.60 14.88
CA GLY A 180 3.45 20.47 13.73
C GLY A 180 3.98 19.95 12.40
N GLU A 181 4.26 18.64 12.26
CA GLU A 181 4.92 18.09 11.07
C GLU A 181 4.14 18.30 9.76
N LEU A 182 2.82 18.49 9.84
CA LEU A 182 1.96 18.73 8.68
C LEU A 182 1.66 20.21 8.47
N GLU A 183 2.00 21.11 9.40
CA GLU A 183 1.50 22.50 9.40
C GLU A 183 1.90 23.28 8.15
N ALA A 184 3.11 23.06 7.63
CA ALA A 184 3.55 23.69 6.39
C ALA A 184 2.63 23.34 5.20
N LEU A 185 2.16 22.09 5.13
CA LEU A 185 1.20 21.66 4.11
C LEU A 185 -0.21 22.16 4.42
N LEU A 186 -0.63 22.02 5.67
CA LEU A 186 -1.97 22.40 6.11
C LEU A 186 -2.23 23.90 5.92
N SER A 187 -1.23 24.76 6.13
CA SER A 187 -1.35 26.20 5.89
C SER A 187 -1.60 26.56 4.42
N VAL A 188 -1.12 25.74 3.48
CA VAL A 188 -1.32 25.94 2.03
C VAL A 188 -2.71 25.48 1.56
N VAL A 189 -3.28 24.48 2.23
CA VAL A 189 -4.55 23.87 1.79
C VAL A 189 -5.75 24.24 2.66
N CYS A 190 -5.51 24.85 3.83
CA CYS A 190 -6.57 25.36 4.70
C CYS A 190 -7.41 26.41 3.93
N GLY A 191 -8.74 26.29 4.04
CA GLY A 191 -9.66 27.22 3.37
C GLY A 191 -9.90 26.96 1.89
N ARG A 192 -9.31 25.90 1.29
CA ARG A 192 -9.65 25.51 -0.09
C ARG A 192 -11.16 25.20 -0.20
N PRO A 193 -11.87 25.79 -1.18
CA PRO A 193 -13.29 25.51 -1.37
C PRO A 193 -13.56 24.01 -1.54
N GLY A 194 -14.59 23.50 -0.86
CA GLY A 194 -14.98 22.09 -0.94
C GLY A 194 -14.12 21.12 -0.12
N LEU A 195 -13.01 21.56 0.48
CA LEU A 195 -12.16 20.73 1.33
C LEU A 195 -12.44 20.98 2.83
N ARG A 196 -12.82 19.93 3.56
CA ARG A 196 -12.93 19.94 5.02
C ARG A 196 -11.70 19.30 5.66
N LEU A 197 -11.00 20.06 6.50
CA LEU A 197 -9.82 19.60 7.24
C LEU A 197 -10.23 19.06 8.62
N HIS A 198 -9.84 17.81 8.90
CA HIS A 198 -9.99 17.13 10.19
C HIS A 198 -8.62 16.95 10.83
N ARG A 199 -8.38 17.59 11.97
CA ARG A 199 -7.13 17.47 12.73
C ARG A 199 -7.34 16.49 13.86
N LEU A 200 -6.63 15.36 13.82
CA LEU A 200 -6.76 14.30 14.82
C LEU A 200 -5.47 14.19 15.63
N ALA A 201 -5.60 14.15 16.95
CA ALA A 201 -4.48 13.87 17.84
C ALA A 201 -4.06 12.41 17.71
N VAL A 202 -2.74 12.18 17.69
CA VAL A 202 -2.19 10.83 17.75
C VAL A 202 -2.20 10.35 19.19
N THR A 203 -2.74 9.15 19.43
CA THR A 203 -2.74 8.58 20.78
C THR A 203 -1.30 8.42 21.32
N PRO A 204 -1.02 8.79 22.58
CA PRO A 204 0.30 8.56 23.20
C PRO A 204 0.72 7.08 23.17
N LYS A 205 -0.25 6.16 23.14
CA LYS A 205 -0.03 4.70 23.05
C LYS A 205 0.36 4.22 21.64
N ALA A 206 0.36 5.09 20.63
CA ALA A 206 0.73 4.71 19.28
C ALA A 206 2.23 4.36 19.24
N ARG A 207 2.51 3.05 19.25
CA ARG A 207 3.86 2.49 19.22
C ARG A 207 4.56 2.90 17.92
N VAL A 208 5.70 3.55 18.06
CA VAL A 208 6.61 3.82 16.94
C VAL A 208 7.33 2.52 16.58
N ARG A 209 7.25 2.11 15.32
CA ARG A 209 7.97 0.93 14.84
C ARG A 209 9.42 1.31 14.54
N THR A 210 10.35 0.40 14.78
CA THR A 210 11.74 0.58 14.34
C THR A 210 11.87 0.33 12.84
N PRO A 211 12.94 0.78 12.17
CA PRO A 211 13.21 0.41 10.78
C PRO A 211 13.27 -1.11 10.57
N ALA A 212 13.79 -1.87 11.54
CA ALA A 212 13.85 -3.33 11.51
C ALA A 212 12.46 -3.96 11.59
N GLU A 213 11.59 -3.49 12.48
CA GLU A 213 10.21 -3.97 12.58
C GLU A 213 9.40 -3.67 11.31
N ARG A 214 9.63 -2.51 10.69
CA ARG A 214 9.02 -2.19 9.39
C ARG A 214 9.53 -3.10 8.27
N ALA A 215 10.82 -3.47 8.29
CA ALA A 215 11.38 -4.41 7.33
C ALA A 215 10.79 -5.82 7.54
N ALA A 216 10.81 -6.33 8.77
CA ALA A 216 10.23 -7.63 9.11
C ALA A 216 8.73 -7.72 8.76
N TYR A 217 7.97 -6.63 8.98
CA TYR A 217 6.60 -6.55 8.52
C TYR A 217 6.50 -6.70 6.99
N ARG A 218 7.30 -5.95 6.21
CA ARG A 218 7.30 -6.08 4.74
C ARG A 218 7.67 -7.48 4.27
N GLU A 219 8.69 -8.08 4.86
CA GLU A 219 9.13 -9.43 4.54
C GLU A 219 8.00 -10.44 4.79
N SER A 220 7.31 -10.33 5.93
CA SER A 220 6.11 -11.13 6.20
C SER A 220 5.00 -10.90 5.15
N ARG A 221 4.78 -9.65 4.72
CA ARG A 221 3.77 -9.33 3.69
C ARG A 221 4.13 -9.90 2.32
N PHE A 222 5.41 -9.86 1.94
CA PHE A 222 5.87 -10.51 0.71
C PHE A 222 5.78 -12.04 0.81
N ALA A 223 6.18 -12.62 1.95
CA ALA A 223 6.08 -14.05 2.19
C ALA A 223 4.63 -14.54 2.09
N ASP A 224 3.69 -13.80 2.70
CA ASP A 224 2.25 -14.08 2.56
C ASP A 224 1.78 -14.02 1.10
N TYR A 225 2.17 -12.95 0.38
CA TYR A 225 1.77 -12.76 -1.01
C TYR A 225 2.29 -13.88 -1.93
N PHE A 226 3.56 -14.27 -1.77
CA PHE A 226 4.19 -15.33 -2.57
C PHE A 226 3.94 -16.74 -2.02
N LYS A 227 3.12 -16.89 -0.97
CA LYS A 227 2.73 -18.19 -0.45
C LYS A 227 1.97 -18.96 -1.52
N GLY A 228 2.47 -20.14 -1.88
CA GLY A 228 1.89 -20.95 -2.95
C GLY A 228 2.19 -20.45 -4.38
N ALA A 229 3.07 -19.46 -4.55
CA ALA A 229 3.51 -19.02 -5.87
C ALA A 229 4.16 -20.18 -6.66
N GLY A 230 3.73 -20.33 -7.90
CA GLY A 230 4.27 -21.29 -8.86
C GLY A 230 5.26 -20.66 -9.82
N ARG A 231 5.83 -21.48 -10.71
CA ARG A 231 6.68 -21.01 -11.81
C ARG A 231 5.82 -20.72 -13.03
N LEU A 232 6.01 -19.56 -13.61
CA LEU A 232 5.36 -19.10 -14.83
C LEU A 232 6.42 -18.75 -15.88
N SER A 233 6.27 -19.32 -17.07
CA SER A 233 7.13 -19.03 -18.22
C SER A 233 6.45 -18.05 -19.15
N LEU A 234 7.10 -16.93 -19.44
CA LEU A 234 6.57 -15.88 -20.30
C LEU A 234 7.45 -15.72 -21.56
N PRO A 235 6.89 -15.85 -22.78
CA PRO A 235 7.65 -15.62 -24.01
C PRO A 235 7.93 -14.12 -24.19
N THR A 236 9.20 -13.73 -24.23
CA THR A 236 9.64 -12.32 -24.21
C THR A 236 9.23 -11.56 -25.47
N GLU A 237 9.06 -12.24 -26.60
CA GLU A 237 8.55 -11.66 -27.86
C GLU A 237 7.14 -11.07 -27.73
N ARG A 238 6.36 -11.55 -26.76
CA ARG A 238 4.98 -11.07 -26.49
C ARG A 238 4.93 -10.02 -25.38
N LEU A 239 6.09 -9.62 -24.85
CA LEU A 239 6.20 -8.72 -23.72
C LEU A 239 6.83 -7.38 -24.12
N ARG A 240 6.51 -6.35 -23.34
CA ARG A 240 7.31 -5.14 -23.20
C ARG A 240 7.93 -5.16 -21.81
N ILE A 241 9.24 -5.12 -21.71
CA ILE A 241 9.94 -5.20 -20.43
C ILE A 241 10.44 -3.80 -20.12
N LEU A 242 9.86 -3.17 -19.10
CA LEU A 242 10.16 -1.79 -18.72
C LEU A 242 10.98 -1.76 -17.45
N ARG A 243 11.97 -0.89 -17.39
CA ARG A 243 12.65 -0.56 -16.14
C ARG A 243 12.00 0.66 -15.50
N ALA A 244 11.67 0.57 -14.22
CA ALA A 244 11.26 1.76 -13.47
C ALA A 244 12.45 2.74 -13.33
N PRO A 245 12.26 4.04 -13.58
CA PRO A 245 13.27 5.07 -13.32
C PRO A 245 13.82 4.96 -11.90
N SER A 246 15.14 4.78 -11.78
CA SER A 246 15.82 4.81 -10.50
C SER A 246 16.06 6.27 -10.14
N GLY A 247 15.06 6.97 -9.59
CA GLY A 247 15.24 8.35 -9.19
C GLY A 247 16.33 8.48 -8.12
N GLY A 248 17.54 8.88 -8.54
CA GLY A 248 18.67 9.22 -7.68
C GLY A 248 19.79 8.19 -7.53
N GLY A 249 19.76 7.05 -8.22
CA GLY A 249 20.84 6.05 -8.11
C GLY A 249 21.00 5.20 -9.35
N ARG A 250 22.06 5.47 -10.13
CA ARG A 250 22.52 4.56 -11.19
C ARG A 250 22.80 3.19 -10.58
N LEU A 251 22.20 2.13 -11.11
CA LEU A 251 22.83 0.81 -11.04
C LEU A 251 24.09 0.91 -11.88
N VAL A 252 25.26 0.88 -11.24
CA VAL A 252 26.55 0.84 -11.93
C VAL A 252 26.55 -0.36 -12.86
N GLY A 253 26.65 -0.12 -14.18
CA GLY A 253 26.76 -1.17 -15.20
C GLY A 253 25.50 -1.53 -16.00
N ALA A 254 24.33 -0.95 -15.71
CA ALA A 254 23.13 -1.20 -16.53
C ALA A 254 23.06 -0.23 -17.73
N PRO A 255 22.73 -0.71 -18.95
CA PRO A 255 22.54 0.16 -20.12
C PRO A 255 21.42 1.19 -19.87
N ASP A 256 21.57 2.37 -20.47
CA ASP A 256 20.67 3.52 -20.33
C ASP A 256 19.42 3.34 -21.22
N VAL A 257 18.71 2.24 -21.02
CA VAL A 257 17.50 1.87 -21.76
C VAL A 257 16.33 1.65 -20.81
N ASP A 258 15.22 2.31 -21.10
CA ASP A 258 13.97 2.19 -20.33
C ASP A 258 13.18 0.93 -20.71
N VAL A 259 13.49 0.34 -21.87
CA VAL A 259 12.81 -0.83 -22.44
C VAL A 259 13.84 -1.88 -22.83
N PHE A 260 13.56 -3.14 -22.51
CA PHE A 260 14.41 -4.28 -22.83
C PHE A 260 13.68 -5.24 -23.77
N THR A 261 14.38 -5.69 -24.80
CA THR A 261 14.14 -7.01 -25.40
C THR A 261 14.58 -8.12 -24.45
N GLY A 262 14.14 -9.35 -24.68
CA GLY A 262 14.57 -10.47 -23.85
C GLY A 262 16.07 -10.77 -23.91
N ALA A 263 16.72 -10.52 -25.06
CA ALA A 263 18.16 -10.64 -25.21
C ALA A 263 18.92 -9.55 -24.41
N GLU A 264 18.48 -8.30 -24.50
CA GLU A 264 19.07 -7.20 -23.71
C GLU A 264 18.86 -7.42 -22.21
N LEU A 265 17.70 -7.94 -21.81
CA LEU A 265 17.45 -8.27 -20.40
C LEU A 265 18.43 -9.33 -19.90
N ARG A 266 18.68 -10.40 -20.69
CA ARG A 266 19.68 -11.42 -20.35
C ARG A 266 21.06 -10.80 -20.17
N ASP A 267 21.47 -9.93 -21.10
CA ASP A 267 22.81 -9.36 -21.12
C ASP A 267 23.00 -8.21 -20.10
N SER A 268 21.91 -7.71 -19.51
CA SER A 268 21.92 -6.63 -18.52
C SER A 268 22.54 -6.99 -17.16
N GLY A 269 22.74 -8.28 -16.88
CA GLY A 269 23.23 -8.75 -15.58
C GLY A 269 22.19 -8.67 -14.44
N ILE A 270 20.91 -8.46 -14.76
CA ILE A 270 19.84 -8.49 -13.77
C ILE A 270 19.77 -9.90 -13.13
N ALA A 271 19.92 -9.92 -11.81
CA ALA A 271 19.98 -11.15 -11.03
C ALA A 271 18.58 -11.67 -10.65
N PRO A 272 18.45 -13.00 -10.42
CA PRO A 272 17.25 -13.60 -9.83
C PRO A 272 16.85 -12.98 -8.49
N GLY A 273 15.56 -13.07 -8.19
CA GLY A 273 14.92 -12.47 -7.02
C GLY A 273 14.44 -11.04 -7.22
N LEU A 274 14.66 -10.43 -8.40
CA LEU A 274 14.13 -9.10 -8.70
C LEU A 274 12.60 -9.12 -8.69
N LEU A 275 12.00 -8.15 -7.98
CA LEU A 275 10.56 -7.96 -7.95
C LEU A 275 10.06 -7.37 -9.26
N LEU A 276 9.02 -7.99 -9.83
CA LEU A 276 8.42 -7.65 -11.12
C LEU A 276 6.93 -7.32 -10.94
N GLY A 277 6.44 -6.35 -11.69
CA GLY A 277 5.01 -6.17 -11.94
C GLY A 277 4.62 -6.86 -13.24
N LEU A 278 3.66 -7.79 -13.19
CA LEU A 278 3.08 -8.43 -14.36
C LEU A 278 1.84 -7.66 -14.75
N ASN A 279 1.94 -6.85 -15.80
CA ASN A 279 0.94 -5.87 -16.16
C ASN A 279 0.26 -6.20 -17.50
N THR A 280 -0.99 -5.76 -17.62
CA THR A 280 -1.74 -5.78 -18.87
C THR A 280 -1.22 -4.71 -19.84
N ALA A 281 -1.72 -4.69 -21.08
CA ALA A 281 -1.40 -3.63 -22.03
C ALA A 281 -1.89 -2.24 -21.60
N ALA A 282 -2.89 -2.18 -20.71
CA ALA A 282 -3.38 -0.95 -20.11
C ALA A 282 -2.61 -0.56 -18.83
N ASP A 283 -1.49 -1.25 -18.54
CA ASP A 283 -0.69 -1.02 -17.34
C ASP A 283 -1.51 -1.19 -16.03
N GLU A 284 -2.42 -2.16 -16.01
CA GLU A 284 -3.03 -2.67 -14.77
C GLU A 284 -2.23 -3.89 -14.31
N THR A 285 -1.93 -4.00 -13.01
CA THR A 285 -1.13 -5.11 -12.50
C THR A 285 -2.01 -6.32 -12.24
N VAL A 286 -1.74 -7.41 -12.97
CA VAL A 286 -2.35 -8.72 -12.76
C VAL A 286 -1.82 -9.35 -11.46
N GLY A 287 -0.53 -9.16 -11.21
CA GLY A 287 0.13 -9.58 -9.97
C GLY A 287 1.61 -9.24 -9.99
N LEU A 288 2.29 -9.53 -8.88
CA LEU A 288 3.73 -9.39 -8.75
C LEU A 288 4.40 -10.74 -9.01
N GLY A 289 5.65 -10.68 -9.43
CA GLY A 289 6.49 -11.86 -9.66
C GLY A 289 7.91 -11.65 -9.15
N LEU A 290 8.63 -12.75 -8.95
CA LEU A 290 10.07 -12.74 -8.73
C LEU A 290 10.75 -13.33 -9.95
N LEU A 291 11.72 -12.62 -10.50
CA LEU A 291 12.56 -13.16 -11.57
C LEU A 291 13.29 -14.41 -11.05
N GLU A 292 13.10 -15.57 -11.69
CA GLU A 292 13.89 -16.76 -11.40
C GLU A 292 15.05 -16.90 -12.39
N GLU A 293 14.76 -16.77 -13.68
CA GLU A 293 15.72 -17.03 -14.76
C GLU A 293 15.30 -16.33 -16.04
N ILE A 294 16.28 -15.98 -16.86
CA ILE A 294 16.09 -15.55 -18.25
C ILE A 294 16.69 -16.65 -19.11
N GLY A 295 15.93 -17.20 -20.05
CA GLY A 295 16.39 -18.26 -20.94
C GLY A 295 17.68 -17.87 -21.67
N ALA A 296 18.53 -18.85 -21.97
CA ALA A 296 19.84 -18.61 -22.58
C ALA A 296 19.75 -17.83 -23.91
N ASP A 297 18.70 -18.06 -24.70
CA ASP A 297 18.41 -17.35 -25.94
C ASP A 297 17.67 -16.01 -25.74
N GLY A 298 17.31 -15.68 -24.50
CA GLY A 298 16.53 -14.49 -24.14
C GLY A 298 15.06 -14.58 -24.55
N ARG A 299 14.54 -15.73 -24.98
CA ARG A 299 13.15 -15.87 -25.49
C ARG A 299 12.13 -16.17 -24.41
N GLU A 300 12.58 -16.63 -23.24
CA GLU A 300 11.71 -17.01 -22.12
C GLU A 300 12.13 -16.27 -20.85
N LEU A 301 11.15 -15.70 -20.15
CA LEU A 301 11.31 -15.14 -18.81
C LEU A 301 10.60 -16.04 -17.81
N ARG A 302 11.35 -16.63 -16.87
CA ARG A 302 10.80 -17.48 -15.81
C ARG A 302 10.58 -16.65 -14.56
N VAL A 303 9.35 -16.66 -14.07
CA VAL A 303 8.89 -15.83 -12.97
C VAL A 303 8.20 -16.70 -11.93
N ARG A 304 8.56 -16.53 -10.66
CA ARG A 304 7.81 -17.09 -9.53
C ARG A 304 6.69 -16.13 -9.15
N THR A 305 5.43 -16.54 -9.28
CA THR A 305 4.28 -15.66 -9.05
C THR A 305 3.04 -16.44 -8.59
N PRO A 306 2.13 -15.83 -7.80
CA PRO A 306 0.80 -16.38 -7.54
C PRO A 306 -0.13 -16.32 -8.76
N VAL A 307 0.23 -15.56 -9.81
CA VAL A 307 -0.55 -15.46 -11.04
C VAL A 307 -0.53 -16.81 -11.77
N THR A 308 -1.71 -17.41 -11.94
CA THR A 308 -1.88 -18.70 -12.64
C THR A 308 -2.22 -18.52 -14.11
N ASP A 309 -2.94 -17.45 -14.47
CA ASP A 309 -3.25 -17.10 -15.86
C ASP A 309 -2.45 -15.87 -16.32
N ALA A 310 -1.55 -16.09 -17.26
CA ALA A 310 -0.71 -15.06 -17.86
C ALA A 310 -1.27 -14.48 -19.17
N SER A 311 -2.46 -14.92 -19.60
CA SER A 311 -3.05 -14.57 -20.90
C SER A 311 -3.20 -13.06 -21.10
N ALA A 312 -3.39 -12.30 -20.03
CA ALA A 312 -3.51 -10.84 -20.03
C ALA A 312 -2.17 -10.09 -19.93
N VAL A 313 -1.09 -10.78 -19.54
CA VAL A 313 0.22 -10.14 -19.32
C VAL A 313 0.84 -9.72 -20.66
N ARG A 314 1.11 -8.43 -20.80
CA ARG A 314 1.75 -7.83 -21.99
C ARG A 314 2.95 -6.97 -21.64
N LEU A 315 3.06 -6.57 -20.38
CA LEU A 315 4.11 -5.71 -19.89
C LEU A 315 4.69 -6.28 -18.60
N VAL A 316 6.01 -6.29 -18.49
CA VAL A 316 6.73 -6.65 -17.27
C VAL A 316 7.50 -5.42 -16.81
N GLN A 317 7.11 -4.88 -15.66
CA GLN A 317 7.81 -3.76 -15.05
C GLN A 317 8.82 -4.27 -14.03
N LEU A 318 10.10 -3.93 -14.21
CA LEU A 318 11.17 -4.22 -13.28
C LEU A 318 11.10 -3.24 -12.09
N GLY A 319 11.03 -3.78 -10.88
CA GLY A 319 11.12 -3.01 -9.65
C GLY A 319 12.56 -2.74 -9.20
N SER A 320 12.71 -2.18 -8.00
CA SER A 320 13.99 -1.87 -7.37
C SER A 320 14.34 -2.79 -6.20
N ALA A 321 13.41 -3.63 -5.75
CA ALA A 321 13.61 -4.56 -4.64
C ALA A 321 14.03 -5.94 -5.15
N ARG A 322 14.97 -6.59 -4.45
CA ARG A 322 15.30 -8.00 -4.64
C ARG A 322 14.89 -8.77 -3.40
N LEU A 323 14.21 -9.89 -3.59
CA LEU A 323 13.77 -10.77 -2.53
C LEU A 323 14.40 -12.15 -2.68
N GLN A 324 14.56 -12.86 -1.57
CA GLN A 324 14.73 -14.31 -1.57
C GLN A 324 13.40 -14.99 -1.95
N PRO A 325 13.41 -16.26 -2.38
CA PRO A 325 12.18 -17.01 -2.62
C PRO A 325 11.23 -17.09 -1.41
N SER A 326 11.78 -16.97 -0.19
CA SER A 326 11.02 -16.88 1.07
C SER A 326 10.28 -15.55 1.28
N GLY A 327 10.58 -14.52 0.48
CA GLY A 327 10.06 -13.15 0.62
C GLY A 327 10.98 -12.18 1.37
N GLU A 328 12.13 -12.64 1.88
CA GLU A 328 13.09 -11.80 2.60
C GLU A 328 13.81 -10.81 1.67
N GLU A 329 13.99 -9.55 2.09
CA GLU A 329 14.67 -8.54 1.28
C GLU A 329 16.19 -8.82 1.19
N ARG A 330 16.71 -9.01 -0.02
CA ARG A 330 18.16 -9.05 -0.26
C ARG A 330 18.70 -7.63 -0.26
N ARG A 331 19.37 -7.25 0.82
CA ARG A 331 20.16 -6.02 0.85
C ARG A 331 21.27 -6.14 -0.19
N SER A 332 21.33 -5.20 -1.13
CA SER A 332 22.54 -4.99 -1.91
C SER A 332 23.65 -4.62 -0.95
N SER A 333 24.63 -5.52 -0.77
CA SER A 333 25.96 -5.13 -0.32
C SER A 333 26.41 -3.98 -1.22
N GLY A 334 26.68 -2.83 -0.60
CA GLY A 334 27.21 -1.66 -1.30
C GLY A 334 28.57 -1.94 -1.93
#